data_AF-A0A151SQ96-F1
#
_entry.id   AF-A0A151SQ96-F1
#
_cell.length_a   1.000
_cell.length_b   1.000
_cell.length_c   1.000
_cell.angle_alpha   90.00
_cell.angle_beta   90.00
_cell.angle_gamma   90.00
#
_symmetry.space_group_name_H-M   'P 1'
#
loop_
_entity.id
_entity.type
_entity.pdbx_description
1 polymer ?
#
loop_
_entity_poly.entity_id
_entity_poly.type
_entity_poly.pdbx_seq_one_letter_code
_entity_poly.pdbx_strand_id
1 'polypeptide(L)'
;MDFIVGLPRSARINDAIWVIVDRLTKWAHFLPVNIKWSLEKLTPLYEREIVRLHGGPSSIILDRDLRFTSRFWQSLHQAFGTKLRLSSAYHPQMDDQSERTIHSLEDLLRACALDHLGSWEEVLPLVEFTYNNNFHDSIGMAPFEALYGRRCRTLLC
;
A
#
# COMPACT_ATOMS: atom_id res chain seq x y z
N MET A 1 -5.86 2.62 1.04
CA MET A 1 -4.45 3.06 0.93
C MET A 1 -4.18 3.90 2.13
N ASP A 2 -2.98 3.79 2.69
CA ASP A 2 -2.58 4.55 3.88
C ASP A 2 -1.09 4.93 3.84
N PHE A 3 -0.66 5.82 4.75
CA PHE A 3 0.73 6.22 4.94
C PHE A 3 1.25 5.80 6.31
N ILE A 4 2.33 5.02 6.31
CA ILE A 4 3.14 4.83 7.51
C ILE A 4 4.08 6.02 7.63
N VAL A 5 3.87 6.83 8.65
CA VAL A 5 4.63 8.06 8.89
C VAL A 5 5.55 7.95 10.11
N GLY A 6 6.49 8.89 10.23
CA GLY A 6 7.39 8.97 11.38
C GLY A 6 8.55 7.97 11.33
N LEU A 7 8.90 7.49 10.15
CA LEU A 7 10.04 6.61 9.95
C LEU A 7 11.35 7.40 10.01
N PRO A 8 12.48 6.76 10.39
CA PRO A 8 13.79 7.36 10.22
C PRO A 8 14.00 7.80 8.79
N ARG A 9 14.67 8.94 8.58
CA ARG A 9 14.95 9.41 7.23
C ARG A 9 15.92 8.45 6.54
N SER A 10 15.52 7.94 5.38
CA SER A 10 16.36 7.07 4.55
C SER A 10 17.50 7.84 3.88
N ALA A 11 18.44 7.10 3.27
CA ALA A 11 19.48 7.68 2.40
C ALA A 11 18.91 8.50 1.22
N ARG A 12 17.70 8.17 0.76
CA ARG A 12 16.99 8.88 -0.33
C ARG A 12 16.02 9.94 0.17
N ILE A 13 16.09 10.29 1.47
CA ILE A 13 15.35 11.37 2.13
C ILE A 13 13.85 11.07 2.26
N ASN A 14 13.42 9.82 2.08
CA ASN A 14 12.05 9.42 2.39
C ASN A 14 11.89 9.20 3.90
N ASP A 15 10.70 9.50 4.41
CA ASP A 15 10.35 9.46 5.83
C ASP A 15 8.97 8.82 6.08
N ALA A 16 8.40 8.22 5.03
CA ALA A 16 7.13 7.51 5.08
C ALA A 16 7.07 6.39 4.03
N ILE A 17 6.16 5.44 4.23
CA ILE A 17 5.81 4.40 3.26
C ILE A 17 4.35 4.60 2.87
N TRP A 18 4.07 4.70 1.58
CA TRP A 18 2.72 4.66 1.04
C TRP A 18 2.33 3.21 0.80
N VAL A 19 1.35 2.74 1.57
CA VAL A 19 0.83 1.38 1.55
C VAL A 19 -0.44 1.33 0.70
N ILE A 20 -0.41 0.49 -0.33
CA ILE A 20 -1.51 0.30 -1.26
C ILE A 20 -1.83 -1.19 -1.31
N VAL A 21 -3.01 -1.58 -0.81
CA VAL A 21 -3.44 -2.98 -0.79
C VAL A 21 -4.69 -3.14 -1.64
N ASP A 22 -4.65 -4.06 -2.59
CA ASP A 22 -5.82 -4.50 -3.34
C ASP A 22 -6.75 -5.30 -2.43
N ARG A 23 -8.04 -4.96 -2.46
CA ARG A 23 -9.01 -5.58 -1.54
C ARG A 23 -9.35 -7.02 -1.90
N LEU A 24 -9.30 -7.36 -3.18
CA LEU A 24 -9.71 -8.66 -3.69
C LEU A 24 -8.61 -9.71 -3.49
N THR A 25 -7.42 -9.42 -4.00
CA THR A 25 -6.28 -10.32 -3.98
C THR A 25 -5.39 -10.14 -2.76
N LYS A 26 -5.60 -9.09 -1.96
CA LYS A 26 -4.69 -8.67 -0.88
C LYS A 26 -3.28 -8.33 -1.37
N TRP A 27 -3.09 -8.14 -2.67
CA TRP A 27 -1.81 -7.74 -3.23
C TRP A 27 -1.43 -6.35 -2.72
N ALA A 28 -0.25 -6.22 -2.10
CA ALA A 28 0.24 -4.97 -1.57
C ALA A 28 1.42 -4.41 -2.37
N HIS A 29 1.50 -3.09 -2.36
CA HIS A 29 2.63 -2.29 -2.81
C HIS A 29 3.08 -1.36 -1.68
N PHE A 30 4.38 -1.32 -1.43
CA PHE A 30 5.01 -0.44 -0.43
C PHE A 30 5.93 0.55 -1.12
N LEU A 31 5.48 1.79 -1.24
CA LEU A 31 6.23 2.82 -1.96
C LEU A 31 6.91 3.76 -0.97
N PRO A 32 8.24 3.90 -0.98
CA PRO A 32 8.92 4.86 -0.12
C PRO A 32 8.64 6.27 -0.63
N VAL A 33 8.18 7.14 0.27
CA VAL A 33 7.78 8.52 -0.05
C VAL A 33 8.28 9.48 1.01
N ASN A 34 8.40 10.76 0.65
CA ASN A 34 8.51 11.81 1.65
C ASN A 34 7.12 12.39 1.94
N ILE A 35 6.82 12.55 3.22
CA ILE A 35 5.54 13.01 3.73
C ILE A 35 5.16 14.43 3.25
N LYS A 36 6.17 15.22 2.85
CA LYS A 36 6.04 16.58 2.32
C LYS A 36 5.89 16.62 0.80
N TRP A 37 5.94 15.50 0.09
CA TRP A 37 5.75 15.49 -1.35
C TRP A 37 4.34 15.99 -1.72
N SER A 38 4.29 16.84 -2.74
CA SER A 38 3.04 17.28 -3.32
C SER A 38 2.38 16.13 -4.08
N LEU A 39 1.07 16.26 -4.30
CA LEU A 39 0.33 15.28 -5.11
C LEU A 39 0.81 15.23 -6.56
N GLU A 40 1.35 16.33 -7.09
CA GLU A 40 2.00 16.38 -8.41
C GLU A 40 3.19 15.42 -8.50
N LYS A 41 3.85 15.12 -7.37
CA LYS A 41 4.93 14.15 -7.29
C LYS A 41 4.43 12.73 -6.97
N LEU A 42 3.38 12.60 -6.16
CA LEU A 42 2.79 11.30 -5.82
C LEU A 42 2.01 10.67 -7.00
N THR A 43 1.41 11.49 -7.86
CA THR A 43 0.61 11.02 -9.01
C THR A 43 1.40 10.21 -10.03
N PRO A 44 2.53 10.72 -10.59
CA PRO A 44 3.31 9.94 -11.55
C PRO A 44 3.92 8.69 -10.91
N LEU A 45 4.19 8.72 -9.59
CA LEU A 45 4.59 7.52 -8.86
C LEU A 45 3.44 6.50 -8.81
N TYR A 46 2.24 6.92 -8.47
CA TYR A 46 1.05 6.06 -8.45
C TYR A 46 0.75 5.46 -9.83
N GLU A 47 0.85 6.26 -10.89
CA GLU A 47 0.66 5.78 -12.26
C GLU A 47 1.71 4.73 -12.64
N ARG A 48 2.98 5.00 -12.34
CA ARG A 48 4.10 4.11 -12.71
C ARG A 48 4.08 2.80 -11.94
N GLU A 49 3.79 2.84 -10.65
CA GLU A 49 3.90 1.67 -9.77
C GLU A 49 2.58 0.90 -9.64
N ILE A 50 1.43 1.56 -9.78
CA ILE A 50 0.13 0.93 -9.55
C ILE A 50 -0.66 0.81 -10.85
N VAL A 51 -0.97 1.93 -11.51
CA VAL A 51 -1.86 1.92 -12.70
C VAL A 51 -1.24 1.13 -13.84
N ARG A 52 0.08 1.21 -14.04
CA ARG A 52 0.82 0.44 -15.05
C ARG A 52 0.67 -1.07 -14.85
N LEU A 53 0.63 -1.55 -13.60
CA LEU A 53 0.59 -2.97 -13.29
C LEU A 53 -0.84 -3.52 -13.23
N HIS A 54 -1.76 -2.74 -12.68
CA HIS A 54 -3.09 -3.21 -12.28
C HIS A 54 -4.24 -2.51 -13.00
N GLY A 55 -3.95 -1.45 -13.75
CA GLY A 55 -4.96 -0.55 -14.30
C GLY A 55 -5.56 0.40 -13.26
N GLY A 56 -6.59 1.13 -13.65
CA GLY A 56 -7.34 2.02 -12.77
C GLY A 56 -8.26 1.21 -11.85
N PRO A 57 -8.19 1.38 -10.51
CA PRO A 57 -9.10 0.67 -9.62
C PRO A 57 -10.55 1.17 -9.81
N SER A 58 -11.53 0.27 -9.63
CA SER A 58 -12.95 0.64 -9.69
C SER A 58 -13.39 1.48 -8.49
N SER A 59 -12.81 1.24 -7.32
CA SER A 59 -13.00 2.06 -6.13
C SER A 59 -11.79 2.02 -5.23
N ILE A 60 -11.54 3.12 -4.53
CA ILE A 60 -10.47 3.20 -3.53
C ILE A 60 -11.08 3.62 -2.20
N ILE A 61 -10.67 2.93 -1.14
CA ILE A 61 -10.88 3.36 0.23
C ILE A 61 -9.60 4.07 0.69
N LEU A 62 -9.74 5.32 1.11
CA LEU A 62 -8.66 6.15 1.64
C LEU A 62 -9.01 6.57 3.06
N ASP A 63 -7.99 6.61 3.91
CA ASP A 63 -8.13 7.30 5.18
C ASP A 63 -8.26 8.81 4.98
N ARG A 64 -8.79 9.47 6.01
CA ARG A 64 -9.12 10.90 5.99
C ARG A 64 -7.89 11.82 5.99
N ASP A 65 -6.76 11.36 5.50
CA ASP A 65 -5.57 12.17 5.31
C ASP A 65 -5.88 13.33 4.35
N LEU A 66 -5.46 14.53 4.73
CA LEU A 66 -5.67 15.76 3.96
C LEU A 66 -5.10 15.66 2.53
N ARG A 67 -4.06 14.84 2.30
CA ARG A 67 -3.50 14.59 0.96
C ARG A 67 -4.49 13.86 0.04
N PHE A 68 -5.26 12.92 0.60
CA PHE A 68 -6.24 12.13 -0.14
C PHE A 68 -7.58 12.86 -0.36
N THR A 69 -7.83 13.95 0.37
CA THR A 69 -9.06 14.75 0.26
C THR A 69 -8.93 15.96 -0.67
N SER A 70 -7.76 16.17 -1.30
CA SER A 70 -7.59 17.29 -2.22
C SER A 70 -8.46 17.15 -3.47
N ARG A 71 -8.87 18.29 -4.06
CA ARG A 71 -9.62 18.32 -5.32
C ARG A 71 -8.84 17.69 -6.48
N PHE A 72 -7.53 17.87 -6.51
CA PHE A 72 -6.68 17.31 -7.55
C PHE A 72 -6.70 15.77 -7.53
N TRP A 73 -6.58 15.17 -6.36
CA TRP A 73 -6.65 13.72 -6.20
C TRP A 73 -8.02 13.16 -6.58
N GLN A 74 -9.09 13.88 -6.22
CA GLN A 74 -10.45 13.54 -6.64
C GLN A 74 -10.61 13.59 -8.16
N SER A 75 -10.13 14.65 -8.81
CA SER A 75 -10.17 14.79 -10.27
C SER A 75 -9.35 13.71 -10.98
N LEU A 76 -8.18 13.37 -10.47
CA LEU A 76 -7.34 12.30 -11.01
C LEU A 76 -8.09 10.96 -11.01
N HIS A 77 -8.67 10.58 -9.88
CA HIS A 77 -9.41 9.32 -9.78
C HIS A 77 -10.72 9.33 -10.57
N GLN A 78 -11.42 10.47 -10.65
CA GLN A 78 -12.56 10.62 -11.54
C GLN A 78 -12.17 10.40 -13.02
N ALA A 79 -11.01 10.91 -13.45
CA ALA A 79 -10.51 10.70 -14.81
C ALA A 79 -10.21 9.22 -15.09
N PHE A 80 -9.75 8.46 -14.09
CA PHE A 80 -9.59 6.99 -14.17
C PHE A 80 -10.91 6.21 -14.00
N GLY A 81 -12.05 6.88 -13.82
CA GLY A 81 -13.34 6.24 -13.56
C GLY A 81 -13.45 5.59 -12.17
N THR A 82 -12.52 5.90 -11.28
CA THR A 82 -12.43 5.35 -9.93
C THR A 82 -13.39 6.05 -8.96
N LYS A 83 -14.16 5.28 -8.20
CA LYS A 83 -15.00 5.82 -7.11
C LYS A 83 -14.20 5.94 -5.82
N LEU A 84 -13.98 7.16 -5.34
CA LEU A 84 -13.36 7.41 -4.04
C LEU A 84 -14.37 7.24 -2.91
N ARG A 85 -14.00 6.45 -1.91
CA ARG A 85 -14.71 6.34 -0.63
C ARG A 85 -13.74 6.68 0.49
N LEU A 86 -14.13 7.61 1.37
CA LEU A 86 -13.37 7.90 2.57
C LEU A 86 -13.79 6.92 3.66
N SER A 87 -12.83 6.42 4.44
CA SER A 87 -13.14 5.60 5.61
C SER A 87 -14.03 6.40 6.59
N SER A 88 -15.06 5.74 7.12
CA SER A 88 -15.88 6.28 8.20
C SER A 88 -15.37 5.71 9.50
N ALA A 89 -15.09 6.55 10.50
CA ALA A 89 -14.57 6.13 11.81
C ALA A 89 -15.49 5.16 12.61
N TYR A 90 -16.62 4.69 12.05
CA TYR A 90 -17.70 4.01 12.78
C TYR A 90 -18.47 2.92 12.00
N HIS A 91 -17.93 2.32 10.92
CA HIS A 91 -18.62 1.19 10.24
C HIS A 91 -17.66 0.04 9.86
N PRO A 92 -17.44 -0.94 10.75
CA PRO A 92 -16.39 -1.95 10.61
C PRO A 92 -16.77 -3.19 9.79
N GLN A 93 -18.02 -3.30 9.33
CA GLN A 93 -18.61 -4.62 9.05
C GLN A 93 -18.07 -5.33 7.79
N MET A 94 -17.34 -4.63 6.91
CA MET A 94 -16.68 -5.19 5.72
C MET A 94 -15.18 -4.87 5.65
N ASP A 95 -14.65 -4.06 6.57
CA ASP A 95 -13.27 -3.54 6.57
C ASP A 95 -12.43 -4.00 7.78
N ASP A 96 -13.05 -4.57 8.81
CA ASP A 96 -12.38 -4.99 10.06
C ASP A 96 -11.20 -5.95 9.85
N GLN A 97 -11.27 -6.83 8.85
CA GLN A 97 -10.16 -7.75 8.55
C GLN A 97 -9.05 -7.08 7.74
N SER A 98 -9.38 -6.27 6.73
CA SER A 98 -8.37 -5.51 5.98
C SER A 98 -7.64 -4.54 6.90
N GLU A 99 -8.37 -3.81 7.74
CA GLU A 99 -7.82 -2.85 8.69
C GLU A 99 -6.88 -3.52 9.71
N ARG A 100 -7.25 -4.68 10.26
CA ARG A 100 -6.36 -5.41 11.20
C ARG A 100 -5.09 -5.94 10.53
N THR A 101 -5.20 -6.47 9.32
CA THR A 101 -4.02 -6.94 8.57
C THR A 101 -3.13 -5.77 8.15
N ILE A 102 -3.72 -4.63 7.77
CA ILE A 102 -2.97 -3.40 7.46
C ILE A 102 -2.26 -2.89 8.71
N HIS A 103 -2.92 -2.75 9.85
CA HIS A 103 -2.25 -2.30 11.09
C HIS A 103 -1.13 -3.25 11.55
N SER A 104 -1.34 -4.57 11.49
CA SER A 104 -0.28 -5.53 11.83
C SER A 104 0.92 -5.41 10.88
N LEU A 105 0.66 -5.14 9.60
CA LEU A 105 1.67 -4.87 8.60
C LEU A 105 2.40 -3.54 8.87
N GLU A 106 1.67 -2.50 9.25
CA GLU A 106 2.25 -1.20 9.60
C GLU A 106 3.24 -1.32 10.77
N ASP A 107 2.86 -2.06 11.81
CA ASP A 107 3.72 -2.29 12.96
C ASP A 107 4.97 -3.10 12.57
N LEU A 108 4.83 -4.10 11.71
CA LEU A 108 5.95 -4.87 11.19
C LEU A 108 6.88 -4.02 10.31
N LEU A 109 6.33 -3.20 9.43
CA LEU A 109 7.10 -2.28 8.58
C LEU A 109 7.81 -1.21 9.43
N ARG A 110 7.15 -0.70 10.47
CA ARG A 110 7.75 0.27 11.40
C ARG A 110 8.89 -0.37 12.19
N ALA A 111 8.71 -1.58 12.70
CA ALA A 111 9.77 -2.31 13.39
C ALA A 111 10.97 -2.58 12.44
N CYS A 112 10.70 -3.08 11.24
CA CYS A 112 11.73 -3.32 10.23
C CYS A 112 12.49 -2.03 9.87
N ALA A 113 11.78 -0.92 9.73
CA ALA A 113 12.38 0.37 9.43
C ALA A 113 13.22 0.94 10.58
N LEU A 114 12.86 0.66 11.83
CA LEU A 114 13.65 1.03 12.99
C LEU A 114 14.92 0.17 13.10
N ASP A 115 14.83 -1.12 12.80
CA ASP A 115 15.99 -2.04 12.84
C ASP A 115 17.02 -1.73 11.74
N HIS A 116 16.56 -1.28 10.57
CA HIS A 116 17.42 -0.97 9.42
C HIS A 116 17.75 0.53 9.28
N LEU A 117 17.17 1.39 10.12
CA LEU A 117 17.40 2.85 10.13
C LEU A 117 17.47 3.43 8.70
N GLY A 118 18.51 4.16 8.35
CA GLY A 118 18.63 4.85 7.06
C GLY A 118 18.59 3.96 5.81
N SER A 119 18.69 2.63 5.93
CA SER A 119 18.64 1.67 4.82
C SER A 119 17.32 0.89 4.73
N TRP A 120 16.28 1.27 5.48
CA TRP A 120 14.99 0.56 5.43
C TRP A 120 14.35 0.52 4.02
N GLU A 121 14.68 1.47 3.15
CA GLU A 121 14.23 1.44 1.74
C GLU A 121 14.78 0.25 0.96
N GLU A 122 15.97 -0.24 1.30
CA GLU A 122 16.66 -1.31 0.57
C GLU A 122 16.01 -2.66 0.83
N VAL A 123 15.42 -2.84 2.02
CA VAL A 123 14.73 -4.07 2.41
C VAL A 123 13.24 -4.06 2.02
N LEU A 124 12.68 -2.90 1.70
CA LEU A 124 11.25 -2.75 1.40
C LEU A 124 10.76 -3.69 0.27
N PRO A 125 11.49 -3.88 -0.85
CA PRO A 125 11.08 -4.84 -1.88
C PRO A 125 11.01 -6.29 -1.38
N LEU A 126 11.89 -6.68 -0.45
CA LEU A 126 11.87 -8.02 0.15
C LEU A 126 10.70 -8.18 1.12
N VAL A 127 10.34 -7.13 1.86
CA VAL A 127 9.16 -7.13 2.74
C VAL A 127 7.88 -7.24 1.91
N GLU A 128 7.77 -6.46 0.82
CA GLU A 128 6.64 -6.54 -0.12
C GLU A 128 6.53 -7.94 -0.74
N PHE A 129 7.66 -8.49 -1.21
CA PHE A 129 7.71 -9.84 -1.74
C PHE A 129 7.25 -10.87 -0.70
N THR A 130 7.73 -10.78 0.53
CA THR A 130 7.36 -11.71 1.61
C THR A 130 5.87 -11.62 1.93
N TYR A 131 5.32 -10.41 2.04
CA TYR A 131 3.90 -10.20 2.29
C TYR A 131 3.02 -10.80 1.19
N ASN A 132 3.37 -10.54 -0.08
CA ASN A 132 2.60 -11.00 -1.24
C ASN A 132 2.70 -12.52 -1.48
N ASN A 133 3.69 -13.20 -0.89
CA ASN A 133 3.87 -14.64 -1.01
C ASN A 133 3.46 -15.44 0.24
N ASN A 134 3.18 -14.76 1.35
CA ASN A 134 2.67 -15.40 2.55
C ASN A 134 1.18 -15.75 2.41
N PHE A 135 0.75 -16.79 3.11
CA PHE A 135 -0.64 -17.19 3.17
C PHE A 135 -1.49 -16.16 3.93
N HIS A 136 -2.65 -15.82 3.38
CA HIS A 136 -3.61 -14.92 4.03
C HIS A 136 -4.93 -15.66 4.25
N ASP A 137 -5.33 -15.80 5.52
CA ASP A 137 -6.56 -16.49 5.91
C ASP A 137 -7.81 -15.90 5.24
N SER A 138 -7.84 -14.58 5.02
CA SER A 138 -8.99 -13.88 4.42
C SER A 138 -9.30 -14.27 2.98
N ILE A 139 -8.30 -14.74 2.22
CA ILE A 139 -8.45 -15.17 0.83
C ILE A 139 -8.14 -16.67 0.63
N GLY A 140 -7.69 -17.36 1.68
CA GLY A 140 -7.39 -18.80 1.67
C GLY A 140 -6.20 -19.18 0.78
N MET A 141 -5.35 -18.21 0.41
CA MET A 141 -4.16 -18.41 -0.42
C MET A 141 -3.19 -17.24 -0.25
N ALA A 142 -2.05 -17.27 -0.95
CA ALA A 142 -1.15 -16.12 -1.01
C ALA A 142 -1.65 -15.06 -2.01
N PRO A 143 -1.44 -13.76 -1.78
CA PRO A 143 -1.81 -12.72 -2.74
C PRO A 143 -1.25 -12.94 -4.15
N PHE A 144 -0.03 -13.48 -4.25
CA PHE A 144 0.58 -13.88 -5.52
C PHE A 144 -0.22 -14.96 -6.24
N GLU A 145 -0.71 -15.96 -5.52
CA GLU A 145 -1.53 -17.02 -6.10
C GLU A 145 -2.88 -16.48 -6.56
N ALA A 146 -3.49 -15.60 -5.78
CA ALA A 146 -4.74 -14.93 -6.15
C ALA A 146 -4.59 -14.06 -7.41
N LEU A 147 -3.48 -13.32 -7.54
CA LEU A 147 -3.26 -12.42 -8.67
C LEU A 147 -2.85 -13.15 -9.96
N TYR A 148 -1.94 -14.13 -9.85
CA TYR A 148 -1.35 -14.78 -11.04
C TYR A 148 -1.94 -16.15 -11.35
N GLY A 149 -2.84 -16.68 -10.52
CA GLY A 149 -3.44 -18.01 -10.70
C GLY A 149 -2.45 -19.16 -10.56
N ARG A 150 -1.28 -18.91 -9.96
CA ARG A 150 -0.23 -19.91 -9.72
C ARG A 150 0.58 -19.54 -8.49
N ARG A 151 1.14 -20.54 -7.83
CA ARG A 151 2.09 -20.30 -6.74
C ARG A 151 3.38 -19.66 -7.25
N CYS A 152 3.95 -18.80 -6.42
CA CYS A 152 5.25 -18.22 -6.68
C CYS A 152 6.32 -19.32 -6.70
N ARG A 153 7.27 -19.20 -7.61
CA ARG A 153 8.45 -20.07 -7.66
C ARG A 153 9.54 -19.40 -6.85
N THR A 154 9.69 -19.80 -5.61
CA THR A 154 10.81 -19.39 -4.76
C THR A 154 11.84 -20.50 -4.70
N LEU A 155 13.14 -20.16 -4.69
CA LEU A 155 14.20 -21.14 -4.41
C LEU A 155 14.11 -21.77 -3.00
N LEU A 156 13.23 -21.22 -2.16
CA LEU A 156 12.98 -21.63 -0.79
C LEU A 156 11.88 -22.70 -0.65
N CYS A 157 11.14 -23.03 -1.73
CA CYS A 157 10.08 -24.05 -1.72
C CYS A 157 9.94 -24.74 -3.09
#